data_AF-A0A920Q9B5-F1
#
_entry.id   AF-A0A920Q9B5-F1
#
_cell.length_a   1.000
_cell.length_b   1.000
_cell.length_c   1.000
_cell.angle_alpha   90.00
_cell.angle_beta   90.00
_cell.angle_gamma   90.00
#
_symmetry.space_group_name_H-M   'P 1'
#
loop_
_entity.id
_entity.type
_entity.pdbx_description
1 polymer ?
#
loop_
_entity_poly.entity_id
_entity_poly.type
_entity_poly.pdbx_seq_one_letter_code
_entity_poly.pdbx_strand_id
1 'polypeptide(L)' 'MMKMIAAMYEMATAEGIFPAPEGAGTLVGLKKLLEQKFLDPDESVVLFNTGSGYKYLDLITGP' A
#
# COMPACT_ATOMS: atom_id res chain seq x y z
N MET A 1 -5.73 8.81 4.34
CA MET A 1 -5.50 7.93 5.51
C MET A 1 -6.29 6.63 5.43
N MET A 2 -7.64 6.64 5.42
CA MET A 2 -8.45 5.40 5.36
C MET A 2 -8.06 4.42 4.23
N LYS A 3 -7.85 4.93 3.00
CA LYS A 3 -7.42 4.12 1.85
C LYS A 3 -6.03 3.50 2.02
N MET A 4 -5.13 4.19 2.72
CA MET A 4 -3.76 3.71 2.95
C MET A 4 -3.76 2.58 3.97
N ILE A 5 -4.53 2.71 5.05
CA ILE A 5 -4.71 1.63 6.05
C ILE A 5 -5.30 0.37 5.39
N ALA A 6 -6.34 0.53 4.56
CA ALA A 6 -6.89 -0.60 3.79
C ALA A 6 -5.83 -1.26 2.88
N ALA A 7 -5.00 -0.46 2.21
CA ALA A 7 -3.89 -0.97 1.40
C ALA A 7 -2.79 -1.66 2.24
N MET A 8 -2.55 -1.25 3.49
CA MET A 8 -1.65 -1.98 4.40
C MET A 8 -2.15 -3.40 4.63
N TYR A 9 -3.45 -3.57 4.93
CA TYR A 9 -4.05 -4.90 5.10
C TYR A 9 -4.01 -5.72 3.81
N GLU A 10 -4.24 -5.10 2.66
CA GLU A 10 -4.16 -5.77 1.37
C GLU A 10 -2.75 -6.31 1.10
N MET A 11 -1.71 -5.48 1.25
CA MET A 11 -0.32 -5.90 1.07
C MET A 11 0.08 -6.99 2.07
N ALA A 12 -0.41 -6.91 3.31
CA ALA A 12 -0.11 -7.90 4.34
C ALA A 12 -0.76 -9.26 4.05
N THR A 13 -2.00 -9.26 3.55
CA THR A 13 -2.75 -10.50 3.29
C THR A 13 -2.42 -11.15 1.94
N ALA A 14 -2.11 -10.35 0.91
CA ALA A 14 -1.74 -10.86 -0.40
C ALA A 14 -0.27 -11.28 -0.49
N GLU A 15 0.64 -10.44 0.02
CA GLU A 15 2.09 -10.57 -0.21
C GLU A 15 2.91 -10.83 1.07
N GLY A 16 2.27 -10.84 2.24
CA GLY A 16 2.96 -10.99 3.53
C GLY A 16 3.81 -9.76 3.91
N ILE A 17 3.61 -8.61 3.26
CA ILE A 17 4.33 -7.37 3.52
C ILE A 17 3.46 -6.47 4.38
N PHE A 18 3.94 -6.09 5.58
CA PHE A 18 3.26 -5.14 6.45
C PHE A 18 3.94 -3.75 6.40
N PRO A 19 3.60 -2.91 5.41
CA PRO A 19 4.26 -1.63 5.18
C PRO A 19 3.79 -0.57 6.17
N ALA A 20 4.51 0.55 6.26
CA ALA A 20 3.97 1.77 6.87
C ALA A 20 2.80 2.33 6.01
N PRO A 21 1.92 3.18 6.58
CA PRO A 21 0.84 3.81 5.82
C PRO A 21 1.33 4.52 4.55
N GLU A 22 2.45 5.25 4.63
CA GLU A 22 3.08 5.97 3.51
C GLU A 22 3.53 4.99 2.42
N GLY A 23 4.06 3.83 2.81
CA GLY A 23 4.41 2.74 1.90
C GLY A 23 3.18 2.14 1.22
N ALA A 24 2.12 1.84 1.97
CA ALA A 24 0.84 1.39 1.39
C ALA A 24 0.17 2.46 0.50
N GLY A 25 0.45 3.74 0.76
CA GLY A 25 0.04 4.84 -0.09
C GLY A 25 0.55 4.72 -1.52
N THR A 26 1.71 4.08 -1.73
CA THR A 26 2.22 3.81 -3.08
C THR A 26 1.33 2.82 -3.85
N LEU A 27 0.76 1.80 -3.20
CA LEU A 27 -0.22 0.90 -3.82
C LEU A 27 -1.53 1.62 -4.16
N VAL A 28 -1.99 2.51 -3.28
CA VAL A 28 -3.16 3.37 -3.57
C VAL A 28 -2.91 4.25 -4.79
N GLY A 29 -1.70 4.81 -4.90
CA GLY A 29 -1.27 5.60 -6.05
C GLY A 29 -1.21 4.77 -7.33
N LEU A 30 -0.58 3.59 -7.28
CA LEU A 30 -0.49 2.67 -8.42
C LEU A 30 -1.87 2.32 -8.97
N LYS A 31 -2.81 1.91 -8.12
CA LYS A 31 -4.19 1.59 -8.53
C LYS A 31 -4.86 2.76 -9.26
N LYS A 32 -4.72 3.98 -8.71
CA LYS A 32 -5.26 5.19 -9.33
C LYS A 32 -4.64 5.48 -10.69
N LEU A 33 -3.31 5.31 -10.83
CA LEU A 33 -2.62 5.57 -12.10
C LEU A 33 -2.95 4.52 -13.16
N LEU A 34 -3.14 3.26 -12.78
CA LEU A 34 -3.65 2.20 -13.66
C LEU A 34 -5.09 2.47 -14.11
N GLU A 35 -5.99 2.84 -13.19
CA GLU A 35 -7.37 3.23 -13.52
C GLU A 35 -7.42 4.41 -14.52
N GLN A 36 -6.48 5.35 -14.41
CA GLN A 36 -6.34 6.48 -15.31
C GLN A 36 -5.68 6.14 -16.65
N LYS A 37 -5.25 4.88 -16.86
CA LYS A 37 -4.43 4.45 -18.00
C LYS A 37 -3.17 5.30 -18.18
N PHE A 38 -2.65 5.85 -17.08
CA PHE A 38 -1.40 6.61 -17.08
C PHE A 38 -0.19 5.67 -17.09
N LEU A 39 -0.30 4.51 -16.44
CA LEU A 39 0.67 3.43 -16.48
C LEU A 39 0.17 2.30 -17.39
N ASP A 40 1.09 1.67 -18.11
CA ASP A 40 0.82 0.43 -18.82
C ASP A 40 0.73 -0.72 -17.78
N PRO A 41 -0.31 -1.57 -17.82
CA PRO A 41 -0.44 -2.70 -16.89
C PRO A 41 0.72 -3.71 -16.96
N ASP A 42 1.47 -3.75 -18.06
CA ASP A 42 2.62 -4.65 -18.24
C ASP A 42 3.97 -3.97 -17.85
N GLU A 43 3.95 -2.72 -17.37
CA GLU A 43 5.15 -2.01 -16.91
C GLU A 43 5.64 -2.53 -15.54
N SER A 44 6.96 -2.58 -15.35
CA SER A 44 7.56 -2.93 -14.06
C SER A 44 7.64 -1.72 -13.13
N VAL A 45 6.90 -1.76 -12.02
CA VAL A 45 6.83 -0.65 -11.04
C VAL A 45 7.40 -1.07 -9.69
N VAL A 46 8.23 -0.22 -9.08
CA VAL A 46 8.72 -0.41 -7.71
C VAL A 46 7.92 0.44 -6.74
N LEU A 47 7.22 -0.23 -5.82
CA LEU A 47 6.54 0.40 -4.70
C LEU A 47 7.51 0.60 -3.54
N PHE A 48 8.04 1.81 -3.39
CA PHE A 48 9.06 2.09 -2.37
C PHE A 48 8.45 2.29 -0.98
N ASN A 49 8.49 1.24 -0.17
CA ASN A 49 8.07 1.29 1.23
C ASN A 49 9.19 1.89 2.12
N THR A 50 8.95 3.05 2.73
CA THR A 50 9.93 3.77 3.54
C THR A 50 9.98 3.33 5.00
N GLY A 51 9.02 2.53 5.47
CA GLY A 51 8.91 2.15 6.88
C GLY A 51 8.10 0.88 7.12
N SER A 52 8.16 0.35 8.33
CA SER A 52 7.36 -0.82 8.72
C SER A 52 6.05 -0.40 9.38
N GLY A 53 4.99 -1.19 9.15
CA GLY A 53 3.70 -1.04 9.82
C GLY A 53 3.77 -1.16 11.34
N TYR A 54 4.80 -1.82 11.90
CA TYR A 54 5.03 -1.90 13.35
C TYR A 54 5.21 -0.53 14.02
N LYS A 55 5.55 0.53 13.27
CA LYS A 55 5.64 1.90 13.80
C LYS A 55 4.28 2.54 14.07
N TYR A 56 3.19 1.93 13.59
CA TYR A 56 1.86 2.53 13.52
C TYR A 56 0.78 1.57 14.06
N LEU A 57 1.11 0.74 15.05
CA LEU A 57 0.16 -0.23 15.62
C LEU A 57 -1.08 0.44 16.21
N ASP A 58 -0.98 1.70 16.63
CA ASP A 58 -2.10 2.53 17.08
C ASP A 58 -3.11 2.87 15.97
N LEU A 59 -2.69 2.85 14.70
CA LEU A 59 -3.57 3.02 13.54
C LEU A 59 -4.26 1.72 13.10
N ILE A 60 -3.82 0.59 13.65
CA ILE A 60 -4.25 -0.76 13.28
C ILE A 60 -5.10 -1.28 14.43
N THR A 61 -6.40 -1.18 14.29
CA THR A 61 -7.28 -1.96 15.15
C THR A 61 -7.24 -3.40 14.65
N GLY A 62 -6.88 -4.34 15.52
CA GLY A 62 -7.12 -5.77 15.26
C GLY A 62 -8.61 -6.04 15.02
N PRO A 63 -9.01 -7.29 14.75
CA PRO A 63 -10.42 -7.63 15.00
C PRO A 63 -10.86 -7.17 16.40
#